data_AF-A0A2J0MWG4-F1
#
_entry.id   AF-A0A2J0MWG4-F1
#
_cell.length_a   1.000
_cell.length_b   1.000
_cell.length_c   1.000
_cell.angle_alpha   90.00
_cell.angle_beta   90.00
_cell.angle_gamma   90.00
#
_symmetry.space_group_name_H-M   'P 1'
#
loop_
_entity.id
_entity.type
_entity.pdbx_description
1 polymer ?
#
loop_
_entity_poly.entity_id
_entity_poly.type
_entity_poly.pdbx_seq_one_letter_code
_entity_poly.pdbx_strand_id
1 'polypeptide(L)'
;MIKPQKNFPIIAVLVFIAAVTLLSQIFSSDFRVKTLDLLRIPLKLISGSVYALRDVANFMEIRAENKILKENTANLEMELLNLREAALENERLKKFLDFKESDRRKFVPALVIARDPSGLNDTVVIDGGRKDKIEKGMVVI
;
A
#
# COMPACT_ATOMS: atom_id res chain seq x y z
N MET A 1 19.19 64.68 21.28
CA MET A 1 18.64 63.31 21.24
C MET A 1 19.14 62.63 19.96
N ILE A 2 20.28 61.93 20.01
CA ILE A 2 20.81 61.07 18.93
C ILE A 2 21.51 59.89 19.62
N LYS A 3 21.00 58.67 19.47
CA LYS A 3 21.54 57.44 20.06
C LYS A 3 22.66 56.93 19.12
N PRO A 4 23.89 56.65 19.61
CA PRO A 4 24.95 56.17 18.72
C PRO A 4 24.65 54.74 18.25
N GLN A 5 24.61 54.53 16.93
CA GLN A 5 24.40 53.22 16.32
C GLN A 5 25.61 52.30 16.55
N LYS A 6 25.30 51.05 16.91
CA LYS A 6 26.22 49.98 17.28
C LYS A 6 26.90 49.35 16.05
N ASN A 7 27.50 50.17 15.18
CA ASN A 7 28.11 49.74 13.90
C ASN A 7 29.60 49.40 14.03
N PHE A 8 30.16 49.52 15.24
CA PHE A 8 31.55 49.19 15.56
C PHE A 8 32.01 47.80 15.07
N PRO A 9 31.23 46.70 15.22
CA PRO A 9 31.70 45.39 14.75
C PRO A 9 31.70 45.27 13.22
N ILE A 10 30.78 45.94 12.53
CA ILE A 10 30.70 45.90 11.05
C ILE A 10 31.89 46.67 10.46
N ILE A 11 32.20 47.83 11.04
CA ILE A 11 33.35 48.63 10.64
C ILE A 11 34.65 47.86 10.91
N ALA A 12 34.79 47.19 12.06
CA ALA A 12 35.96 46.38 12.37
C ALA A 12 36.15 45.21 11.39
N VAL A 13 35.07 44.54 10.99
CA VAL A 13 35.10 43.45 10.00
C VAL A 13 35.47 43.97 8.61
N LEU A 14 34.91 45.11 8.18
CA LEU A 14 35.27 45.75 6.90
C LEU A 14 36.73 46.20 6.87
N VAL A 15 37.23 46.77 7.97
CA VAL A 15 38.63 47.18 8.11
C VAL A 15 39.55 45.96 8.09
N PHE A 16 39.15 44.85 8.72
CA PHE A 16 39.91 43.60 8.66
C PHE A 16 39.97 43.02 7.25
N ILE A 17 38.83 43.00 6.54
CA ILE A 17 38.77 42.55 5.13
C ILE A 17 39.65 43.46 4.24
N ALA A 18 39.57 44.78 4.42
CA ALA A 18 40.40 45.74 3.69
C ALA A 18 41.89 45.60 4.02
N ALA A 19 42.25 45.34 5.28
CA ALA A 19 43.63 45.11 5.69
C ALA A 19 44.18 43.82 5.07
N VAL A 20 43.38 42.75 5.01
CA VAL A 20 43.77 41.47 4.37
C VAL A 20 43.94 41.64 2.85
N THR A 21 43.07 42.39 2.19
CA THR A 21 43.20 42.65 0.74
C THR A 21 44.40 43.55 0.42
N LEU A 22 44.69 44.56 1.25
CA LEU A 22 45.88 45.39 1.11
C LEU A 22 47.17 44.61 1.41
N LEU A 23 47.17 43.77 2.44
CA LEU A 23 48.31 42.89 2.77
C LEU A 23 48.61 41.90 1.63
N SER A 24 47.58 41.47 0.89
CA SER A 24 47.72 40.64 -0.31
C SER A 24 48.39 41.34 -1.51
N GLN A 25 48.60 42.67 -1.46
CA GLN A 25 49.37 43.40 -2.47
C GLN A 25 50.88 43.35 -2.23
N ILE A 26 51.31 43.06 -0.99
CA ILE A 26 52.72 43.03 -0.58
C ILE A 26 53.36 41.66 -0.84
N PHE A 27 52.57 40.59 -0.78
CA PHE A 27 53.00 39.23 -1.12
C PHE A 27 52.80 38.95 -2.61
N SER A 28 53.75 38.21 -3.22
CA SER A 28 53.81 37.92 -4.67
C SER A 28 52.51 37.31 -5.24
N SER A 29 52.36 37.37 -6.57
CA SER A 29 51.21 36.90 -7.36
C SER A 29 50.72 35.49 -7.00
N ASP A 30 51.60 34.65 -6.44
CA ASP A 30 51.29 33.27 -6.07
C ASP A 30 50.39 33.16 -4.82
N PHE A 31 50.46 34.12 -3.90
CA PHE A 31 49.66 34.09 -2.68
C PHE A 31 48.19 34.47 -2.92
N ARG A 32 47.93 35.38 -3.87
CA ARG A 32 46.57 35.82 -4.25
C ARG A 32 45.72 34.68 -4.81
N VAL A 33 46.32 33.77 -5.57
CA VAL A 33 45.59 32.60 -6.13
C VAL A 33 45.33 31.58 -5.02
N LYS A 34 46.30 31.39 -4.12
CA LYS A 34 46.22 30.42 -3.01
C LYS A 34 45.19 30.80 -1.94
N THR A 35 45.00 32.08 -1.64
CA THR A 35 43.97 32.54 -0.70
C THR A 35 42.55 32.45 -1.26
N LEU A 36 42.37 32.64 -2.57
CA LEU A 36 41.09 32.43 -3.25
C LEU A 36 40.68 30.94 -3.25
N ASP A 37 41.65 30.03 -3.38
CA ASP A 37 41.39 28.59 -3.33
C ASP A 37 41.03 28.09 -1.93
N LEU A 38 41.57 28.69 -0.87
CA LEU A 38 41.22 28.39 0.53
C LEU A 38 39.75 28.73 0.86
N LEU A 39 39.19 29.78 0.25
CA LEU A 39 37.78 30.16 0.40
C LEU A 39 36.81 29.26 -0.38
N ARG A 40 37.28 28.50 -1.39
CA ARG A 40 36.44 27.53 -2.13
C ARG A 40 36.13 26.26 -1.34
N ILE A 41 36.96 25.90 -0.37
CA ILE A 41 36.81 24.70 0.46
C ILE A 41 35.51 24.72 1.30
N PRO A 42 35.18 25.78 2.06
CA PRO A 42 33.94 25.83 2.83
C PRO A 42 32.68 25.90 1.94
N LEU A 43 32.76 26.55 0.77
CA LEU A 43 31.63 26.66 -0.16
C LEU A 43 31.20 25.30 -0.73
N LYS A 44 32.14 24.38 -1.01
CA LYS A 44 31.81 23.00 -1.48
C LYS A 44 31.20 22.13 -0.37
N LEU A 45 31.62 22.32 0.87
CA LEU A 45 31.10 21.56 2.03
C LEU A 45 29.63 21.91 2.34
N ILE A 46 29.26 23.18 2.18
CA ILE A 46 27.88 23.65 2.39
C ILE A 46 26.95 23.13 1.28
N SER A 47 27.43 23.02 0.04
CA SER A 47 26.63 22.39 -1.03
C SER A 47 26.51 20.86 -0.85
N GLY A 48 27.56 20.14 -0.46
CA GLY A 48 27.53 18.66 -0.42
C GLY A 48 26.70 18.06 0.73
N SER A 49 26.58 18.76 1.85
CA SER A 49 25.86 18.28 3.04
C SER A 49 24.33 18.43 2.93
N VAL A 50 23.84 19.42 2.18
CA VAL A 50 22.39 19.63 1.99
C VAL A 50 21.77 18.61 1.03
N TYR A 51 22.51 18.13 0.03
CA TYR A 51 22.01 17.08 -0.87
C TYR A 51 21.94 15.70 -0.20
N ALA A 52 22.94 15.36 0.63
CA ALA A 52 22.97 14.07 1.32
C ALA A 52 21.84 13.90 2.35
N LEU A 53 21.43 14.97 3.04
CA LEU A 53 20.32 14.91 4.00
C LEU A 53 18.95 14.83 3.33
N ARG A 54 18.78 15.42 2.13
CA ARG A 54 17.53 15.30 1.35
C ARG A 54 17.31 13.90 0.81
N ASP A 55 18.37 13.23 0.35
CA ASP A 55 18.24 11.87 -0.18
C ASP A 55 17.83 10.86 0.91
N VAL A 56 18.41 10.93 2.11
CA VAL A 56 18.05 10.01 3.21
C VAL A 56 16.61 10.20 3.67
N ALA A 57 16.12 11.45 3.74
CA ALA A 57 14.73 11.73 4.05
C ALA A 57 13.78 11.16 2.99
N ASN A 58 14.08 11.36 1.71
CA ASN A 58 13.31 10.80 0.60
C ASN A 58 13.28 9.26 0.62
N PHE A 59 14.39 8.60 0.97
CA PHE A 59 14.42 7.14 1.07
C PHE A 59 13.52 6.59 2.19
N MET A 60 13.42 7.29 3.31
CA MET A 60 12.52 6.90 4.41
C MET A 60 11.05 7.10 4.03
N GLU A 61 10.73 8.22 3.38
CA GLU A 61 9.38 8.52 2.89
C GLU A 61 8.93 7.51 1.83
N ILE A 62 9.77 7.24 0.84
CA ILE A 62 9.49 6.24 -0.21
C ILE A 62 9.28 4.84 0.39
N ARG A 63 10.08 4.45 1.39
CA ARG A 63 9.89 3.15 2.07
C ARG A 63 8.58 3.08 2.85
N ALA A 64 8.21 4.16 3.53
CA ALA A 64 6.94 4.25 4.25
C ALA A 64 5.75 4.18 3.28
N GLU A 65 5.80 4.94 2.18
CA GLU A 65 4.80 4.91 1.11
C GLU A 65 4.67 3.52 0.50
N ASN A 66 5.79 2.86 0.20
CA ASN A 66 5.78 1.50 -0.36
C ASN A 66 5.13 0.49 0.60
N LYS A 67 5.36 0.64 1.91
CA LYS A 67 4.73 -0.20 2.93
C LYS A 67 3.23 0.01 2.97
N ILE A 68 2.78 1.27 3.01
CA ILE A 68 1.35 1.64 3.01
C ILE A 68 0.66 1.14 1.73
N LEU A 69 1.29 1.32 0.58
CA LEU A 69 0.77 0.83 -0.70
C LEU A 69 0.60 -0.68 -0.69
N LYS A 70 1.60 -1.43 -0.18
CA LYS A 70 1.51 -2.89 -0.05
C LYS A 70 0.40 -3.35 0.88
N GLU A 71 0.23 -2.67 2.01
CA GLU A 71 -0.86 -2.95 2.95
C GLU A 71 -2.23 -2.68 2.31
N ASN A 72 -2.37 -1.56 1.60
CA ASN A 72 -3.59 -1.22 0.87
C ASN A 72 -3.90 -2.23 -0.23
N THR A 73 -2.90 -2.66 -1.01
CA THR A 73 -3.10 -3.67 -2.05
C THR A 73 -3.54 -5.01 -1.46
N ALA A 74 -2.94 -5.43 -0.35
CA ALA A 74 -3.34 -6.68 0.32
C ALA A 74 -4.78 -6.59 0.84
N ASN A 75 -5.17 -5.45 1.42
CA ASN A 75 -6.54 -5.23 1.90
C ASN A 75 -7.56 -5.24 0.75
N LEU A 76 -7.24 -4.56 -0.36
CA LEU A 76 -8.09 -4.52 -1.56
C LEU A 76 -8.25 -5.90 -2.19
N GLU A 77 -7.19 -6.69 -2.26
CA GLU A 77 -7.23 -8.06 -2.77
C GLU A 77 -8.13 -8.96 -1.91
N MET A 78 -8.05 -8.83 -0.59
CA MET A 78 -8.93 -9.54 0.35
C MET A 78 -10.39 -9.14 0.18
N GLU A 79 -10.69 -7.85 0.06
CA GLU A 79 -12.05 -7.37 -0.18
C GLU A 79 -12.61 -7.89 -1.52
N LEU A 80 -11.78 -7.89 -2.56
CA LEU A 80 -12.15 -8.39 -3.88
C LEU A 80 -12.44 -9.90 -3.85
N LEU A 81 -11.64 -10.67 -3.10
CA LEU A 81 -11.90 -12.09 -2.88
C LEU A 81 -13.26 -12.32 -2.22
N ASN A 82 -13.55 -11.61 -1.12
CA ASN A 82 -14.80 -11.72 -0.39
C ASN A 82 -16.02 -11.35 -1.27
N LEU A 83 -15.89 -10.29 -2.08
CA LEU A 83 -16.94 -9.89 -3.01
C LEU A 83 -17.19 -10.94 -4.09
N ARG A 84 -16.13 -11.58 -4.61
CA ARG A 84 -16.27 -12.67 -5.57
C ARG A 84 -16.95 -13.89 -4.95
N GLU A 85 -16.59 -14.24 -3.72
CA GLU A 85 -17.22 -15.36 -3.00
C GLU A 85 -18.71 -15.09 -2.78
N ALA A 86 -19.07 -13.90 -2.30
CA ALA A 86 -20.46 -13.48 -2.13
C ALA A 86 -21.24 -13.47 -3.45
N ALA A 87 -20.59 -13.05 -4.55
CA ALA A 87 -21.21 -13.08 -5.88
C ALA A 87 -21.50 -14.52 -6.36
N LEU A 88 -20.56 -15.45 -6.15
CA LEU A 88 -20.74 -16.86 -6.48
C LEU A 88 -21.82 -17.52 -5.61
N GLU A 89 -21.88 -17.18 -4.32
CA GLU A 89 -22.93 -17.65 -3.43
C GLU A 89 -24.30 -17.13 -3.89
N ASN A 90 -24.39 -15.85 -4.23
CA ASN A 90 -25.62 -15.25 -4.76
C ASN A 90 -26.07 -15.95 -6.05
N GLU A 91 -25.15 -16.24 -6.98
CA GLU A 91 -25.46 -16.99 -8.20
C GLU A 91 -25.98 -18.40 -7.88
N ARG A 92 -25.38 -19.09 -6.91
CA ARG A 92 -25.85 -20.40 -6.47
C ARG A 92 -27.23 -20.34 -5.84
N LEU A 93 -27.49 -19.34 -4.99
CA LEU A 93 -28.80 -19.11 -4.37
C LEU A 93 -29.87 -18.79 -5.42
N LYS A 94 -29.54 -17.99 -6.44
CA LYS A 94 -30.42 -17.72 -7.57
C LYS A 94 -30.76 -19.00 -8.33
N LYS A 95 -29.78 -19.85 -8.61
CA LYS A 95 -30.03 -21.16 -9.25
C LYS A 95 -30.98 -22.04 -8.41
N PHE A 96 -30.84 -22.04 -7.09
CA PHE A 96 -31.76 -22.78 -6.22
C PHE A 96 -33.17 -22.17 -6.19
N LEU A 97 -33.29 -20.84 -6.23
CA LEU A 97 -34.58 -20.15 -6.30
C LEU A 97 -35.26 -20.39 -7.66
N ASP A 98 -34.52 -20.29 -8.77
CA ASP A 98 -35.00 -20.56 -10.12
C ASP A 98 -35.41 -22.03 -10.28
N PHE A 99 -34.69 -22.98 -9.68
CA PHE A 99 -35.10 -24.38 -9.63
C PHE A 99 -36.44 -24.55 -8.90
N LYS A 100 -36.64 -23.83 -7.79
CA LYS A 100 -37.89 -23.84 -7.04
C LYS A 100 -39.05 -23.16 -7.79
N GLU A 101 -38.78 -22.11 -8.57
CA GLU A 101 -39.82 -21.35 -9.29
C GLU A 101 -40.16 -21.93 -10.67
N SER A 102 -39.17 -22.42 -11.41
CA SER A 102 -39.36 -23.04 -12.73
C SER A 102 -40.18 -24.32 -12.64
N ASP A 103 -40.18 -24.96 -11.48
CA ASP A 103 -40.97 -26.15 -11.25
C ASP A 103 -42.24 -25.85 -10.44
N ARG A 104 -43.30 -25.47 -11.16
CA ARG A 104 -44.66 -25.34 -10.58
C ARG A 104 -45.22 -26.67 -10.02
N ARG A 105 -44.48 -27.78 -10.10
CA ARG A 105 -44.84 -29.05 -9.49
C ARG A 105 -44.43 -29.04 -8.01
N LYS A 106 -45.21 -29.68 -7.16
CA LYS A 106 -44.91 -29.81 -5.73
C LYS A 106 -43.83 -30.88 -5.55
N PHE A 107 -42.64 -30.49 -5.15
CA PHE A 107 -41.60 -31.42 -4.71
C PHE A 107 -41.78 -31.77 -3.24
N VAL A 108 -41.54 -33.04 -2.92
CA VAL A 108 -41.37 -33.50 -1.54
C VAL A 108 -39.88 -33.82 -1.37
N PRO A 109 -39.11 -32.99 -0.64
CA PRO A 109 -37.70 -33.28 -0.40
C PRO A 109 -37.57 -34.51 0.51
N ALA A 110 -36.62 -35.41 0.20
CA ALA A 110 -36.31 -36.58 1.00
C ALA A 110 -34.80 -36.85 1.02
N LEU A 111 -34.28 -37.34 2.13
CA LEU A 111 -32.87 -37.69 2.33
C LEU A 111 -32.66 -39.17 2.02
N VAL A 112 -31.56 -39.51 1.32
CA VAL A 112 -31.14 -40.90 1.15
C VAL A 112 -30.53 -41.41 2.47
N ILE A 113 -31.19 -42.36 3.11
CA ILE A 113 -30.79 -42.94 4.42
C ILE A 113 -30.08 -44.29 4.28
N ALA A 114 -30.23 -44.97 3.15
CA ALA A 114 -29.45 -46.17 2.85
C ALA A 114 -29.27 -46.35 1.34
N ARG A 115 -28.19 -47.04 0.97
CA ARG A 115 -27.88 -47.48 -0.39
C ARG A 115 -27.41 -48.92 -0.32
N ASP A 116 -27.74 -49.72 -1.33
CA ASP A 116 -27.21 -51.08 -1.45
C ASP A 116 -25.67 -51.05 -1.53
N PRO A 117 -24.94 -51.61 -0.54
CA PRO A 117 -23.48 -51.60 -0.53
C PRO A 117 -22.87 -52.59 -1.53
N SER A 118 -23.66 -53.56 -2.02
CA SER A 118 -23.17 -54.57 -2.97
C SER A 118 -23.10 -54.06 -4.41
N GLY A 119 -23.78 -52.95 -4.71
CA GLY A 119 -23.83 -52.36 -6.04
C GLY A 119 -24.51 -53.23 -7.10
N LEU A 120 -25.16 -54.32 -6.69
CA LEU A 120 -25.82 -55.25 -7.60
C LEU A 120 -27.19 -54.71 -8.07
N ASN A 121 -27.82 -53.85 -7.25
CA ASN A 121 -29.05 -53.14 -7.58
C ASN A 121 -28.88 -51.63 -7.35
N ASP A 122 -29.35 -50.81 -8.29
CA ASP A 122 -29.44 -49.36 -8.14
C ASP A 122 -30.65 -48.96 -7.28
N THR A 123 -30.70 -49.46 -6.04
CA THR A 123 -31.77 -49.16 -5.09
C THR A 123 -31.25 -48.27 -3.97
N VAL A 124 -31.97 -47.18 -3.71
CA VAL A 124 -31.75 -46.27 -2.59
C VAL A 124 -32.99 -46.25 -1.69
N VAL A 125 -32.76 -46.11 -0.39
CA VAL A 125 -33.82 -45.93 0.61
C VAL A 125 -33.81 -44.47 1.04
N ILE A 126 -34.99 -43.85 1.02
CA ILE A 126 -35.20 -42.47 1.45
C ILE A 126 -35.93 -42.41 2.79
N ASP A 127 -35.83 -41.30 3.50
CA ASP A 127 -36.53 -41.05 4.76
C ASP A 127 -38.02 -40.69 4.62
N GLY A 128 -38.55 -40.70 3.39
CA GLY A 128 -39.94 -40.35 3.08
C GLY A 128 -40.83 -41.56 2.77
N GLY A 129 -42.10 -41.47 3.15
CA GLY A 129 -43.08 -42.52 2.86
C GLY A 129 -44.52 -42.01 2.73
N ARG A 130 -45.49 -42.92 2.95
CA ARG A 130 -46.92 -42.59 2.81
C ARG A 130 -47.37 -41.42 3.71
N LYS A 131 -46.75 -41.23 4.88
CA LYS A 131 -47.03 -40.11 5.79
C LYS A 131 -46.71 -38.75 5.14
N ASP A 132 -45.72 -38.73 4.26
CA ASP A 132 -45.29 -37.57 3.48
C ASP A 132 -46.01 -37.49 2.12
N LYS A 133 -47.09 -38.28 1.96
CA LYS A 133 -47.91 -38.42 0.74
C LYS A 133 -47.11 -38.95 -0.46
N ILE A 134 -46.07 -39.74 -0.20
CA ILE A 134 -45.30 -40.42 -1.26
C ILE A 134 -45.97 -41.74 -1.63
N GLU A 135 -46.20 -41.94 -2.93
CA GLU A 135 -46.85 -43.12 -3.50
C GLU A 135 -45.98 -43.78 -4.58
N LYS A 136 -46.20 -45.08 -4.82
CA LYS A 136 -45.47 -45.81 -5.86
C LYS A 136 -45.82 -45.22 -7.24
N GLY A 137 -44.80 -45.03 -8.07
CA GLY A 137 -44.95 -44.46 -9.41
C GLY A 137 -44.74 -42.94 -9.48
N MET A 138 -44.48 -42.27 -8.35
CA MET A 138 -44.01 -40.88 -8.37
C MET A 138 -42.61 -40.79 -8.98
N VAL A 139 -42.37 -39.71 -9.74
CA VAL A 139 -41.07 -39.44 -10.36
C VAL A 139 -40.08 -38.96 -9.29
N VAL A 140 -38.88 -39.52 -9.30
CA VAL A 140 -37.75 -39.14 -8.45
C VAL A 140 -36.66 -38.57 -9.37
N ILE A 141 -36.04 -37.46 -8.97
CA ILE A 141 -34.99 -36.75 -9.73
C ILE A 141 -33.83 -36.50 -8.79
#